data_AF-A0AAW2UG73-F1
#
_entry.id   AF-A0AAW2UG73-F1
#
_cell.length_a   1.000
_cell.length_b   1.000
_cell.length_c   1.000
_cell.angle_alpha   90.00
_cell.angle_beta   90.00
_cell.angle_gamma   90.00
#
_symmetry.space_group_name_H-M   'P 1'
#
loop_
_entity.id
_entity.type
_entity.pdbx_description
1 polymer ?
#
loop_
_entity_poly.entity_id
_entity_poly.type
_entity_poly.pdbx_seq_one_letter_code
_entity_poly.pdbx_strand_id
1 'polypeptide(L)'
;MAASNANVEDNSEETKSTDGISTLVPNGLEIESLLTVLCDTTSIAQFELKLGGFRLYVSRNLAEQSASPQPPVPAPAPVTTQTVVETPSSNGSASSSSLAPWKPDPYSVRVQTLLDKAVDEGLAILQSPRVGYFRRSRTIKGKRAPPSCKEKDIVKEGQVLCYIEQLGGQIPVESDVSGEVVKILLEDGDPVGYGDALIAVLPSFPGIKKLQ
;
A
#
# COMPACT_ATOMS: atom_id res chain seq x y z
N MET A 1 -13.50 11.45 77.61
CA MET A 1 -12.32 12.33 77.38
C MET A 1 -11.37 11.57 76.48
N ALA A 2 -11.39 11.85 75.18
CA ALA A 2 -10.47 12.78 74.50
C ALA A 2 -9.06 12.16 74.40
N ALA A 3 -8.66 11.65 73.23
CA ALA A 3 -7.85 12.36 72.21
C ALA A 3 -6.33 12.15 72.52
N SER A 4 -5.37 11.84 71.64
CA SER A 4 -5.28 11.68 70.19
C SER A 4 -3.92 11.01 69.82
N ASN A 5 -3.92 10.31 68.67
CA ASN A 5 -2.92 10.08 67.61
C ASN A 5 -1.40 10.31 67.78
N ALA A 6 -0.61 9.37 67.22
CA ALA A 6 0.26 9.54 66.02
C ALA A 6 0.91 8.18 65.68
N ASN A 7 0.34 7.38 64.77
CA ASN A 7 0.68 7.18 63.35
C ASN A 7 2.18 7.07 62.98
N VAL A 8 2.60 5.86 62.58
CA VAL A 8 3.63 5.59 61.56
C VAL A 8 3.15 4.34 60.80
N GLU A 9 2.50 4.57 59.66
CA GLU A 9 2.19 3.57 58.64
C GLU A 9 3.44 3.30 57.80
N ASP A 10 3.95 2.07 57.86
CA ASP A 10 4.91 1.51 56.90
C ASP A 10 4.11 1.00 55.68
N ASN A 11 3.97 1.86 54.67
CA ASN A 11 3.36 1.53 53.39
C ASN A 11 4.42 0.89 52.49
N SER A 12 4.64 -0.42 52.66
CA SER A 12 5.30 -1.21 51.64
C SER A 12 4.37 -1.32 50.44
N GLU A 13 4.58 -0.44 49.45
CA GLU A 13 3.92 -0.50 48.14
C GLU A 13 4.23 -1.85 47.46
N GLU A 14 3.26 -2.75 47.59
CA GLU A 14 3.01 -3.82 46.65
C GLU A 14 2.68 -3.18 45.29
N THR A 15 3.65 -3.07 44.38
CA THR A 15 3.32 -2.83 42.95
C THR A 15 2.81 -4.12 42.36
N LYS A 16 1.57 -4.40 42.74
CA LYS A 16 0.59 -5.26 42.10
C LYS A 16 0.68 -5.11 40.58
N SER A 17 1.19 -6.14 39.93
CA SER A 17 1.14 -6.29 38.47
C SER A 17 -0.31 -6.58 38.06
N THR A 18 -1.10 -5.51 37.92
CA THR A 18 -2.41 -5.55 37.26
C THR A 18 -2.54 -4.32 36.38
N ASP A 19 -2.44 -4.53 35.07
CA ASP A 19 -3.32 -3.98 34.02
C ASP A 19 -2.76 -4.53 32.69
N GLY A 20 -3.51 -5.22 31.84
CA GLY A 20 -4.83 -4.84 31.39
C GLY A 20 -4.66 -3.86 30.21
N ILE A 21 -4.95 -4.36 28.99
CA ILE A 21 -5.34 -3.57 27.81
C ILE A 21 -4.18 -3.02 26.96
N SER A 22 -3.91 -3.73 25.86
CA SER A 22 -3.57 -3.20 24.53
C SER A 22 -3.08 -1.75 24.44
N THR A 23 -1.79 -1.51 24.69
CA THR A 23 -1.10 -0.34 24.13
C THR A 23 -0.53 -0.71 22.77
N LEU A 24 -1.42 -0.82 21.76
CA LEU A 24 -1.03 -1.02 20.36
C LEU A 24 -0.37 0.23 19.74
N VAL A 25 -0.18 1.30 20.53
CA VAL A 25 0.45 2.55 20.14
C VAL A 25 1.78 2.68 20.91
N PRO A 26 2.94 2.76 20.21
CA PRO A 26 4.24 2.94 20.85
C PRO A 26 4.36 4.27 21.62
N ASN A 27 5.22 4.31 22.64
CA ASN A 27 5.51 5.56 23.35
C ASN A 27 6.44 6.47 22.51
N GLY A 28 6.37 7.79 22.72
CA GLY A 28 7.24 8.76 22.03
C GLY A 28 8.73 8.46 22.17
N LEU A 29 9.19 8.01 23.34
CA LEU A 29 10.60 7.68 23.57
C LEU A 29 11.07 6.47 22.75
N GLU A 30 10.18 5.48 22.54
CA GLU A 30 10.48 4.29 21.74
C GLU A 30 10.58 4.65 20.25
N ILE A 31 9.72 5.57 19.80
CA ILE A 31 9.73 6.09 18.43
C ILE A 31 11.01 6.88 18.17
N GLU A 32 11.43 7.75 19.10
CA GLU A 32 12.70 8.49 18.97
C GLU A 32 13.90 7.55 18.90
N SER A 33 13.99 6.57 19.79
CA SER A 33 15.06 5.56 19.77
C SER A 33 15.11 4.79 18.44
N LEU A 34 13.96 4.35 17.94
CA LEU A 34 13.86 3.67 16.64
C LEU A 34 14.31 4.58 15.49
N LEU A 35 13.88 5.84 15.49
CA LEU A 35 14.27 6.80 14.46
C LEU A 35 15.76 7.10 14.49
N THR A 36 16.37 7.24 15.68
CA THR A 36 17.82 7.41 15.82
C THR A 36 18.57 6.22 15.24
N VAL A 37 18.20 4.99 15.60
CA VAL A 37 18.84 3.78 15.05
C VAL A 37 18.66 3.72 13.53
N LEU A 38 17.44 3.95 13.03
CA LEU A 38 17.18 3.92 11.59
C LEU A 38 17.95 5.01 10.85
N CYS A 39 17.97 6.24 11.35
CA CYS A 39 18.59 7.38 10.69
C CYS A 39 20.13 7.33 10.76
N ASP A 40 20.70 6.89 11.87
CA ASP A 40 22.14 7.04 12.13
C ASP A 40 22.94 5.77 11.80
N THR A 41 22.34 4.57 11.94
CA THR A 41 23.07 3.31 11.71
C THR A 41 22.75 2.66 10.36
N THR A 42 21.76 3.15 9.63
CA THR A 42 21.30 2.52 8.38
C THR A 42 21.15 3.53 7.24
N SER A 43 21.24 3.09 5.99
CA SER A 43 21.01 3.89 4.77
C SER A 43 19.66 3.59 4.12
N ILE A 44 18.62 3.34 4.92
CA ILE A 44 17.26 3.06 4.47
C ILE A 44 16.59 4.35 3.94
N ALA A 45 16.22 4.38 2.66
CA ALA A 45 15.55 5.52 2.03
C ALA A 45 14.07 5.69 2.46
N GLN A 46 13.38 4.59 2.77
CA GLN A 46 11.97 4.60 3.14
C GLN A 46 11.65 3.47 4.12
N PHE A 47 10.87 3.76 5.14
CA PHE A 47 10.45 2.83 6.19
C PHE A 47 8.98 3.07 6.57
N GLU A 48 8.20 2.00 6.73
CA GLU A 48 6.79 2.05 7.12
C GLU A 48 6.51 1.02 8.23
N LEU A 49 5.85 1.44 9.31
CA LEU A 49 5.47 0.62 10.45
C LEU A 49 3.97 0.73 10.72
N LYS A 50 3.28 -0.40 10.84
CA LYS A 50 1.84 -0.50 11.17
C LYS A 50 1.64 -1.33 12.42
N LEU A 51 1.10 -0.72 13.48
CA LEU A 51 0.81 -1.37 14.76
C LEU A 51 -0.62 -1.06 15.15
N GLY A 52 -1.54 -2.00 14.97
CA GLY A 52 -2.97 -1.76 15.20
C GLY A 52 -3.48 -0.54 14.43
N GLY A 53 -3.92 0.49 15.16
CA GLY A 53 -4.36 1.78 14.61
C GLY A 53 -3.25 2.80 14.36
N PHE A 54 -2.00 2.52 14.75
CA PHE A 54 -0.85 3.40 14.56
C PHE A 54 -0.13 3.12 13.25
N ARG A 55 0.20 4.18 12.50
CA ARG A 55 1.01 4.12 11.28
C ARG A 55 2.12 5.16 11.32
N LEU A 56 3.36 4.72 11.12
CA LEU A 56 4.53 5.58 11.00
C LEU A 56 5.16 5.39 9.62
N TYR A 57 5.37 6.48 8.91
CA TYR A 57 6.04 6.51 7.61
C TYR A 57 7.23 7.45 7.68
N VAL A 58 8.40 6.94 7.30
CA VAL A 58 9.69 7.65 7.35
C VAL A 58 10.30 7.61 5.96
N SER A 59 10.68 8.76 5.42
CA SER A 59 11.40 8.86 4.15
C SER A 59 12.64 9.73 4.32
N ARG A 60 13.76 9.30 3.73
CA ARG A 60 15.05 9.98 3.78
C ARG A 60 15.54 10.26 2.37
N ASN A 61 15.94 11.49 2.13
CA ASN A 61 16.63 11.88 0.92
C ASN A 61 18.11 11.47 1.02
N LEU A 62 18.42 10.25 0.58
CA LEU A 62 19.80 9.78 0.36
C LEU A 62 20.30 10.27 -1.01
N ALA A 63 20.26 11.59 -1.21
CA ALA A 63 20.93 12.20 -2.35
C ALA A 63 22.41 12.35 -1.98
N GLU A 64 23.20 11.31 -2.21
CA GLU A 64 24.63 11.51 -2.36
C GLU A 64 24.83 12.39 -3.60
N GLN A 65 25.17 13.65 -3.33
CA GLN A 65 25.47 14.65 -4.34
C GLN A 65 26.80 14.28 -5.00
N SER A 66 26.73 13.29 -5.88
CA SER A 66 27.81 12.87 -6.78
C SER A 66 27.94 13.91 -7.88
N ALA A 67 28.63 15.02 -7.61
CA ALA A 67 29.13 15.90 -8.66
C ALA A 67 30.21 15.14 -9.44
N SER A 68 29.85 14.58 -10.60
CA SER A 68 30.81 13.91 -11.48
C SER A 68 31.76 14.95 -12.09
N PRO A 69 33.10 14.73 -12.12
CA PRO A 69 34.04 15.64 -12.76
C PRO A 69 33.81 15.63 -14.28
N GLN A 70 33.58 16.81 -14.86
CA GLN A 70 33.56 16.96 -16.32
C GLN A 70 34.97 16.67 -16.88
N PRO A 71 35.12 15.84 -17.93
CA PRO A 71 36.39 15.66 -18.61
C PRO A 71 36.78 16.93 -19.38
N PRO A 72 38.09 17.28 -19.45
CA PRO A 72 38.54 18.47 -20.15
C PRO A 72 38.35 18.33 -21.67
N VAL A 73 37.76 19.35 -22.28
CA VAL A 73 37.70 19.54 -23.73
C VAL A 73 39.11 19.76 -24.31
N PRO A 74 39.55 19.02 -25.36
CA PRO A 74 40.75 19.37 -26.10
C PRO A 74 40.46 20.40 -27.21
N ALA A 75 41.39 21.34 -27.39
CA ALA A 75 41.41 22.36 -28.45
C ALA A 75 41.67 21.76 -29.85
N PRO A 76 41.28 22.43 -30.96
CA PRO A 76 41.43 21.89 -32.31
C PRO A 76 42.84 22.13 -32.87
N ALA A 77 43.41 21.14 -33.55
CA ALA A 77 44.58 21.26 -34.41
C ALA A 77 44.21 20.87 -35.86
N PRO A 78 44.90 21.42 -36.89
CA PRO A 78 44.41 21.41 -38.27
C PRO A 78 44.72 20.13 -39.06
N VAL A 79 43.86 19.94 -40.06
CA VAL A 79 43.80 18.99 -41.18
C VAL A 79 45.11 18.33 -41.68
N THR A 80 45.02 17.02 -41.95
CA THR A 80 45.71 16.36 -43.07
C THR A 80 44.83 15.23 -43.61
N THR A 81 44.75 15.20 -44.93
CA THR A 81 43.94 14.35 -45.80
C THR A 81 44.36 12.88 -45.76
N GLN A 82 43.38 11.95 -45.79
CA GLN A 82 43.45 10.72 -46.57
C GLN A 82 42.10 9.99 -46.66
N THR A 83 41.77 9.64 -47.90
CA THR A 83 40.59 8.97 -48.42
C THR A 83 40.64 7.46 -48.17
N VAL A 84 39.60 6.86 -47.56
CA VAL A 84 39.18 5.45 -47.78
C VAL A 84 37.70 5.28 -47.41
N VAL A 85 36.91 4.93 -48.44
CA VAL A 85 35.74 4.04 -48.51
C VAL A 85 34.47 4.32 -47.68
N GLU A 86 33.38 4.35 -48.45
CA GLU A 86 31.98 4.64 -48.14
C GLU A 86 31.21 3.41 -47.60
N THR A 87 30.02 3.68 -47.02
CA THR A 87 28.88 2.80 -46.61
C THR A 87 28.77 2.43 -45.12
N PRO A 88 27.56 2.24 -44.55
CA PRO A 88 26.75 3.31 -43.98
C PRO A 88 26.39 3.11 -42.49
N SER A 89 26.03 4.22 -41.86
CA SER A 89 25.57 4.44 -40.48
C SER A 89 24.51 3.47 -39.95
N SER A 90 24.61 3.14 -38.65
CA SER A 90 23.58 3.47 -37.65
C SER A 90 24.09 3.09 -36.26
N ASN A 91 24.66 4.07 -35.56
CA ASN A 91 24.99 4.00 -34.15
C ASN A 91 23.69 4.08 -33.36
N GLY A 92 23.41 3.07 -32.52
CA GLY A 92 22.30 3.05 -31.58
C GLY A 92 22.45 4.16 -30.54
N SER A 93 21.94 5.34 -30.89
CA SER A 93 21.72 6.45 -29.96
C SER A 93 20.64 6.05 -28.98
N ALA A 94 21.01 5.97 -27.69
CA ALA A 94 20.09 5.85 -26.59
C ALA A 94 19.03 6.96 -26.69
N SER A 95 17.76 6.55 -26.79
CA SER A 95 16.62 7.44 -26.73
C SER A 95 16.55 8.07 -25.34
N SER A 96 17.00 9.32 -25.28
CA SER A 96 16.69 10.25 -24.21
C SER A 96 15.17 10.37 -24.04
N SER A 97 14.79 10.38 -22.76
CA SER A 97 13.50 10.77 -22.21
C SER A 97 12.65 11.67 -23.12
N SER A 98 11.48 11.16 -23.51
CA SER A 98 10.36 12.00 -23.93
C SER A 98 9.33 11.98 -22.79
N LEU A 99 9.22 13.11 -22.09
CA LEU A 99 8.07 13.45 -21.25
C LEU A 99 6.86 13.63 -22.17
N ALA A 100 6.23 12.52 -22.55
CA ALA A 100 4.90 12.55 -23.13
C ALA A 100 3.88 12.85 -22.00
N PRO A 101 2.91 13.77 -22.21
CA PRO A 101 1.77 13.93 -21.31
C PRO A 101 1.08 12.58 -21.14
N TRP A 102 1.09 12.03 -19.93
CA TRP A 102 0.44 10.78 -19.63
C TRP A 102 -1.06 10.97 -19.85
N LYS A 103 -1.56 10.53 -21.00
CA LYS A 103 -2.99 10.27 -21.16
C LYS A 103 -3.34 9.22 -20.10
N PRO A 104 -4.32 9.47 -19.22
CA PRO A 104 -4.74 8.45 -18.28
C PRO A 104 -5.14 7.22 -19.09
N ASP A 105 -4.60 6.07 -18.69
CA ASP A 105 -4.94 4.79 -19.29
C ASP A 105 -6.49 4.69 -19.33
N PRO A 106 -7.11 4.29 -20.44
CA PRO A 106 -8.57 4.17 -20.53
C PRO A 106 -9.15 3.27 -19.41
N TYR A 107 -8.30 2.38 -18.89
CA TYR A 107 -8.54 1.60 -17.70
C TYR A 107 -8.80 2.44 -16.43
N SER A 108 -7.91 3.39 -16.14
CA SER A 108 -7.98 4.22 -14.93
C SER A 108 -9.20 5.13 -14.94
N VAL A 109 -9.56 5.68 -16.11
CA VAL A 109 -10.75 6.54 -16.28
C VAL A 109 -12.04 5.75 -16.00
N ARG A 110 -12.13 4.50 -16.49
CA ARG A 110 -13.29 3.62 -16.25
C ARG A 110 -13.44 3.33 -14.75
N VAL A 111 -12.36 2.93 -14.09
CA VAL A 111 -12.39 2.61 -12.65
C VAL A 111 -12.76 3.83 -11.81
N GLN A 112 -12.18 5.00 -12.10
CA GLN A 112 -12.50 6.27 -11.41
C GLN A 112 -13.99 6.62 -11.50
N THR A 113 -14.56 6.60 -12.71
CA THR A 113 -15.99 6.89 -12.93
C THR A 113 -16.90 5.95 -12.12
N LEU A 114 -16.53 4.67 -12.02
CA LEU A 114 -17.31 3.69 -11.26
C LEU A 114 -17.15 3.86 -9.75
N LEU A 115 -15.97 4.27 -9.32
CA LEU A 115 -15.66 4.54 -7.92
C LEU A 115 -16.40 5.78 -7.42
N ASP A 116 -16.39 6.88 -8.17
CA ASP A 116 -17.10 8.12 -7.81
C ASP A 116 -18.59 7.85 -7.60
N LYS A 117 -19.21 7.11 -8.52
CA LYS A 117 -20.61 6.68 -8.39
C LYS A 117 -20.85 5.84 -7.14
N ALA A 118 -19.93 4.94 -6.79
CA ALA A 118 -20.08 4.08 -5.63
C ALA A 118 -19.94 4.88 -4.31
N VAL A 119 -19.06 5.88 -4.28
CA VAL A 119 -18.89 6.80 -3.15
C VAL A 119 -20.14 7.67 -2.96
N ASP A 120 -20.69 8.21 -4.05
CA ASP A 120 -21.93 9.01 -4.02
C ASP A 120 -23.13 8.20 -3.48
N GLU A 121 -23.18 6.91 -3.79
CA GLU A 121 -24.22 5.99 -3.30
C GLU A 121 -23.96 5.48 -1.86
N GLY A 122 -22.89 5.92 -1.21
CA GLY A 122 -22.53 5.50 0.15
C GLY A 122 -22.13 4.03 0.25
N LEU A 123 -21.64 3.43 -0.84
CA LEU A 123 -21.21 2.04 -0.86
C LEU A 123 -19.86 1.87 -0.16
N ALA A 124 -19.70 0.75 0.54
CA ALA A 124 -18.42 0.35 1.09
C ALA A 124 -17.51 -0.13 -0.04
N ILE A 125 -16.30 0.41 -0.11
CA ILE A 125 -15.31 0.07 -1.13
C ILE A 125 -14.33 -0.94 -0.57
N LEU A 126 -14.33 -2.16 -1.12
CA LEU A 126 -13.29 -3.13 -0.87
C LEU A 126 -12.03 -2.71 -1.61
N GLN A 127 -10.95 -2.45 -0.87
CA GLN A 127 -9.67 -2.02 -1.43
C GLN A 127 -8.67 -3.18 -1.51
N SER A 128 -7.73 -3.09 -2.46
CA SER A 128 -6.69 -4.09 -2.59
C SER A 128 -5.65 -3.99 -1.48
N PRO A 129 -5.39 -5.06 -0.71
CA PRO A 129 -4.35 -5.06 0.31
C PRO A 129 -2.94 -5.30 -0.27
N ARG A 130 -2.82 -5.59 -1.58
CA ARG A 130 -1.57 -5.99 -2.24
C ARG A 130 -1.49 -5.49 -3.69
N VAL A 131 -0.29 -5.51 -4.25
CA VAL A 131 -0.04 -5.18 -5.66
C VAL A 131 0.01 -6.47 -6.48
N GLY A 132 -0.64 -6.50 -7.65
CA GLY A 132 -0.66 -7.69 -8.50
C GLY A 132 -1.70 -7.58 -9.61
N TYR A 133 -2.34 -8.70 -9.94
CA TYR A 133 -3.41 -8.77 -10.92
C TYR A 133 -4.72 -9.24 -10.29
N PHE A 134 -5.82 -8.56 -10.60
CA PHE A 134 -7.14 -8.91 -10.12
C PHE A 134 -7.63 -10.22 -10.73
N ARG A 135 -8.08 -11.15 -9.89
CA ARG A 135 -8.67 -12.42 -10.32
C ARG A 135 -10.03 -12.64 -9.67
N ARG A 136 -11.01 -12.96 -10.50
CA ARG A 136 -12.39 -13.26 -10.03
C ARG A 136 -12.51 -14.61 -9.36
N SER A 137 -11.57 -15.53 -9.62
CA SER A 137 -11.56 -16.87 -9.06
C SER A 137 -10.16 -17.42 -8.86
N ARG A 138 -10.07 -18.48 -8.06
CA ARG A 138 -8.82 -19.20 -7.82
C ARG A 138 -8.51 -20.15 -8.97
N THR A 139 -7.23 -20.30 -9.30
CA THR A 139 -6.69 -21.31 -10.19
C THR A 139 -6.22 -22.49 -9.34
N ILE A 140 -6.85 -23.65 -9.53
CA ILE A 140 -6.52 -24.88 -8.81
C ILE A 140 -6.11 -25.92 -9.85
N LYS A 141 -4.88 -26.45 -9.74
CA LYS A 141 -4.33 -27.46 -10.67
C LYS A 141 -4.45 -27.05 -12.15
N GLY A 142 -4.16 -25.78 -12.45
CA GLY A 142 -4.23 -25.23 -13.81
C GLY A 142 -5.64 -25.00 -14.37
N LYS A 143 -6.70 -25.28 -13.59
CA LYS A 143 -8.08 -24.99 -13.97
C LYS A 143 -8.63 -23.83 -13.16
N ARG A 144 -9.39 -22.96 -13.83
CA ARG A 144 -10.04 -21.81 -13.22
C ARG A 144 -11.31 -22.26 -12.50
N ALA A 145 -11.38 -22.01 -11.19
CA ALA A 145 -12.58 -22.26 -10.40
C ALA A 145 -13.69 -21.26 -10.76
N PRO A 146 -14.94 -21.51 -10.33
CA PRO A 146 -16.01 -20.52 -10.44
C PRO A 146 -15.64 -19.18 -9.76
N PRO A 147 -16.18 -18.05 -10.23
CA PRO A 147 -16.04 -16.75 -9.57
C PRO A 147 -16.41 -16.84 -8.08
N SER A 148 -15.60 -16.21 -7.23
CA SER A 148 -15.84 -16.17 -5.78
C SER A 148 -17.12 -15.43 -5.41
N CYS A 149 -17.48 -14.40 -6.18
CA CYS A 149 -18.74 -13.69 -6.05
C CYS A 149 -19.23 -13.18 -7.41
N LYS A 150 -20.50 -12.75 -7.45
CA LYS A 150 -21.11 -12.05 -8.59
C LYS A 150 -21.77 -10.77 -8.09
N GLU A 151 -22.07 -9.87 -9.02
CA GLU A 151 -22.93 -8.73 -8.70
C GLU A 151 -24.29 -9.24 -8.23
N LYS A 152 -24.86 -8.56 -7.24
CA LYS A 152 -26.09 -8.88 -6.50
C LYS A 152 -25.99 -10.08 -5.56
N ASP A 153 -24.78 -10.58 -5.30
CA ASP A 153 -24.57 -11.67 -4.36
C ASP A 153 -24.49 -11.15 -2.92
N ILE A 154 -25.04 -11.93 -1.97
CA ILE A 154 -25.00 -11.59 -0.54
C ILE A 154 -23.69 -12.10 0.06
N VAL A 155 -22.95 -11.20 0.69
CA VAL A 155 -21.64 -11.47 1.26
C VAL A 155 -21.62 -11.24 2.76
N LYS A 156 -20.79 -12.01 3.45
CA LYS A 156 -20.52 -11.85 4.89
C LYS A 156 -19.13 -11.26 5.09
N GLU A 157 -18.94 -10.62 6.24
CA GLU A 157 -17.60 -10.27 6.72
C GLU A 157 -16.70 -11.52 6.76
N GLY A 158 -15.46 -11.39 6.29
CA GLY A 158 -14.50 -12.48 6.14
C GLY A 158 -14.72 -13.39 4.93
N GLN A 159 -15.77 -13.19 4.12
CA GLN A 159 -15.98 -13.99 2.91
C GLN A 159 -15.01 -13.57 1.79
N VAL A 160 -14.36 -14.55 1.17
CA VAL A 160 -13.45 -14.32 0.03
C VAL A 160 -14.25 -13.90 -1.21
N LEU A 161 -14.00 -12.69 -1.71
CA LEU A 161 -14.70 -12.13 -2.87
C LEU A 161 -13.89 -12.21 -4.16
N CYS A 162 -12.58 -12.08 -4.06
CA CYS A 162 -11.67 -12.15 -5.21
C CYS A 162 -10.27 -12.59 -4.76
N TYR A 163 -9.34 -12.66 -5.72
CA TYR A 163 -7.94 -12.99 -5.47
C TYR A 163 -7.04 -11.96 -6.14
N ILE A 164 -5.89 -11.69 -5.53
CA ILE A 164 -4.80 -10.96 -6.18
C ILE A 164 -3.70 -11.95 -6.54
N GLU A 165 -3.38 -12.02 -7.83
CA GLU A 165 -2.27 -12.81 -8.34
C GLU A 165 -0.96 -12.02 -8.24
N GLN A 166 0.02 -12.57 -7.54
CA GLN A 166 1.32 -11.95 -7.34
C GLN A 166 2.41 -13.03 -7.33
N LEU A 167 3.44 -12.88 -8.16
CA LEU A 167 4.58 -13.81 -8.26
C LEU A 167 4.17 -15.29 -8.45
N GLY A 168 3.09 -15.53 -9.19
CA GLY A 168 2.54 -16.88 -9.44
C GLY A 168 1.70 -17.46 -8.30
N GLY A 169 1.57 -16.76 -7.16
CA GLY A 169 0.63 -17.08 -6.09
C GLY A 169 -0.68 -16.32 -6.25
N GLN A 170 -1.76 -16.84 -5.65
CA GLN A 170 -3.06 -16.16 -5.59
C GLN A 170 -3.50 -15.98 -4.15
N ILE A 171 -3.61 -14.73 -3.73
CA ILE A 171 -3.92 -14.34 -2.35
C ILE A 171 -5.40 -13.97 -2.28
N PRO A 172 -6.19 -14.58 -1.38
CA PRO A 172 -7.60 -14.23 -1.22
C PRO A 172 -7.74 -12.80 -0.68
N VAL A 173 -8.76 -12.10 -1.16
CA VAL A 173 -9.23 -10.83 -0.59
C VAL A 173 -10.62 -11.06 -0.02
N GLU A 174 -10.78 -10.76 1.26
CA GLU A 174 -11.99 -10.98 2.05
C GLU A 174 -12.78 -9.69 2.20
N SER A 175 -14.09 -9.79 2.40
CA SER A 175 -14.95 -8.63 2.66
C SER A 175 -14.78 -8.14 4.09
N ASP A 176 -14.57 -6.84 4.27
CA ASP A 176 -14.53 -6.19 5.60
C ASP A 176 -15.93 -5.94 6.18
N VAL A 177 -16.98 -6.04 5.36
CA VAL A 177 -18.37 -5.79 5.75
C VAL A 177 -19.29 -6.90 5.26
N SER A 178 -20.39 -7.11 5.97
CA SER A 178 -21.51 -7.92 5.48
C SER A 178 -22.43 -7.05 4.61
N GLY A 179 -23.00 -7.59 3.54
CA GLY A 179 -23.75 -6.78 2.58
C GLY A 179 -24.10 -7.48 1.27
N GLU A 180 -24.40 -6.69 0.25
CA GLU A 180 -24.63 -7.14 -1.12
C GLU A 180 -23.57 -6.55 -2.06
N VAL A 181 -23.00 -7.36 -2.96
CA VAL A 181 -22.06 -6.89 -3.98
C VAL A 181 -22.82 -6.09 -5.02
N VAL A 182 -22.64 -4.77 -5.07
CA VAL A 182 -23.33 -3.92 -6.05
C VAL A 182 -22.63 -3.96 -7.39
N LYS A 183 -21.30 -3.84 -7.38
CA LYS A 183 -20.52 -3.74 -8.61
C LYS A 183 -19.09 -4.24 -8.42
N ILE A 184 -18.58 -4.94 -9.42
CA ILE A 184 -17.15 -5.27 -9.51
C ILE A 184 -16.49 -4.22 -10.42
N LEU A 185 -15.52 -3.50 -9.87
CA LEU A 185 -14.92 -2.34 -10.55
C LEU A 185 -13.88 -2.77 -11.60
N LEU A 186 -13.31 -3.96 -11.44
CA LEU A 186 -12.27 -4.53 -12.29
C LEU A 186 -12.71 -5.79 -13.06
N GLU A 187 -12.02 -6.03 -14.15
CA GLU A 187 -12.07 -7.21 -14.99
C GLU A 187 -10.90 -8.15 -14.66
N ASP A 188 -11.05 -9.43 -15.03
CA ASP A 188 -10.05 -10.43 -14.67
C ASP A 188 -8.75 -10.24 -15.46
N GLY A 189 -7.63 -10.16 -14.74
CA GLY A 189 -6.31 -9.91 -15.30
C GLY A 189 -5.89 -8.45 -15.26
N ASP A 190 -6.74 -7.56 -14.75
CA ASP A 190 -6.39 -6.15 -14.60
C ASP A 190 -5.28 -5.93 -13.56
N PRO A 191 -4.38 -4.95 -13.79
CA PRO A 191 -3.38 -4.58 -12.80
C PRO A 191 -4.03 -3.88 -11.60
N VAL A 192 -3.57 -4.22 -10.40
CA VAL A 192 -4.00 -3.59 -9.15
C VAL A 192 -2.81 -3.15 -8.31
N GLY A 193 -2.89 -1.93 -7.80
CA GLY A 193 -2.04 -1.36 -6.77
C GLY A 193 -2.58 -1.56 -5.36
N TYR A 194 -1.80 -1.14 -4.36
CA TYR A 194 -2.27 -1.10 -2.98
C TYR A 194 -3.29 0.02 -2.79
N GLY A 195 -4.42 -0.30 -2.16
CA GLY A 195 -5.50 0.66 -1.92
C GLY A 195 -6.47 0.84 -3.10
N ASP A 196 -6.20 0.21 -4.24
CA ASP A 196 -7.09 0.31 -5.41
C ASP A 196 -8.46 -0.29 -5.11
N ALA A 197 -9.50 0.40 -5.57
CA ALA A 197 -10.88 -0.01 -5.35
C ALA A 197 -11.24 -1.23 -6.20
N LEU A 198 -11.55 -2.36 -5.56
CA LEU A 198 -11.82 -3.63 -6.23
C LEU A 198 -13.32 -3.86 -6.49
N ILE A 199 -14.12 -3.72 -5.42
CA ILE A 199 -15.54 -4.10 -5.41
C ILE A 199 -16.30 -3.07 -4.56
N ALA A 200 -17.48 -2.65 -5.04
CA ALA A 200 -18.42 -1.84 -4.28
C ALA A 200 -19.48 -2.75 -3.64
N VAL A 201 -19.64 -2.63 -2.32
CA VAL A 201 -20.55 -3.44 -1.50
C VAL A 201 -21.55 -2.51 -0.80
N LEU A 202 -22.83 -2.85 -0.85
CA LEU A 202 -23.85 -2.19 -0.03
C LEU A 202 -23.85 -2.84 1.35
N PRO A 203 -23.36 -2.16 2.42
CA PRO A 203 -23.29 -2.76 3.73
C PRO A 203 -24.69 -3.02 4.30
N SER A 204 -24.84 -4.17 4.97
CA SER A 204 -26.05 -4.58 5.68
C SER A 204 -25.68 -4.84 7.14
N PHE A 205 -26.36 -4.14 8.05
CA PHE A 205 -26.11 -4.25 9.50
C PHE A 205 -27.23 -5.07 10.14
N PRO A 206 -27.02 -6.38 10.40
CA PRO A 206 -28.06 -7.24 10.97
C PRO A 206 -28.46 -6.88 12.41
N GLY A 207 -27.74 -5.96 13.09
CA GLY A 207 -27.91 -5.64 14.51
C GLY A 207 -28.93 -4.55 14.87
N ILE A 208 -29.45 -3.77 13.92
CA ILE A 208 -30.27 -2.57 14.24
C ILE A 208 -31.77 -2.91 14.44
N LYS A 209 -32.19 -4.15 14.17
CA LYS A 209 -33.62 -4.55 14.27
C LYS A 209 -34.08 -4.94 15.68
N LYS A 210 -33.25 -4.77 16.72
CA LYS A 210 -33.54 -5.23 18.10
C LYS A 210 -33.80 -4.11 19.12
N LEU A 211 -34.10 -2.90 18.64
CA LEU A 211 -34.32 -1.71 19.48
C LEU A 211 -35.72 -1.07 19.29
N GLN A 212 -36.69 -1.83 18.80
CA GLN A 212 -38.11 -1.44 18.83
C GLN A 212 -38.92 -2.40 19.69
#